data_AF-A0A7J4E3I5-F1
#
_entry.id   AF-A0A7J4E3I5-F1
#
_cell.length_a   1.000
_cell.length_b   1.000
_cell.length_c   1.000
_cell.angle_alpha   90.00
_cell.angle_beta   90.00
_cell.angle_gamma   90.00
#
_symmetry.space_group_name_H-M   'P 1'
#
loop_
_entity.id
_entity.type
_entity.pdbx_description
1 polymer ?
#
loop_
_entity_poly.entity_id
_entity_poly.type
_entity_poly.pdbx_seq_one_letter_code
_entity_poly.pdbx_strand_id
1 'polypeptide(L)' 'MPRIGGIKKEIRIVGFDNGGTKRVKKVNLVGAVFRGGLWLEGLIKTEVETQDDVTERIVEALRISRHIKQLR' A
#
# COMPACT_ATOMS: atom_id res chain seq x y z
N MET A 1 -20.53 -8.01 -6.74
CA MET A 1 -19.28 -7.26 -6.94
C MET A 1 -19.64 -5.80 -7.23
N PRO A 2 -19.23 -4.82 -6.42
CA PRO A 2 -19.51 -3.42 -6.72
C PRO A 2 -18.75 -3.03 -7.99
N ARG A 3 -19.44 -2.40 -8.95
CA ARG A 3 -18.84 -1.89 -10.18
C ARG A 3 -18.24 -0.52 -9.88
N ILE A 4 -16.93 -0.46 -9.64
CA ILE A 4 -16.18 0.80 -9.62
C ILE A 4 -16.14 1.30 -11.07
N GLY A 5 -17.09 2.15 -11.45
CA GLY A 5 -17.10 2.78 -12.76
C GLY A 5 -15.89 3.70 -12.88
N GLY A 6 -14.81 3.23 -13.51
CA GLY A 6 -13.60 3.98 -13.85
C GLY A 6 -12.97 4.76 -12.70
N ILE A 7 -11.82 4.31 -12.18
CA ILE A 7 -11.03 5.11 -11.24
C ILE A 7 -10.80 6.49 -11.86
N LYS A 8 -11.28 7.56 -11.21
CA LYS A 8 -11.08 8.93 -11.71
C LYS A 8 -9.58 9.19 -11.83
N LYS A 9 -9.17 9.92 -12.88
CA LYS A 9 -7.76 10.13 -13.24
C LYS A 9 -6.94 10.76 -12.10
N GLU A 10 -7.59 11.45 -11.17
CA GLU A 10 -6.96 12.18 -10.07
C GLU A 10 -6.89 11.38 -8.76
N ILE A 11 -7.65 10.28 -8.64
CA ILE A 11 -7.68 9.46 -7.43
C ILE A 11 -6.33 8.77 -7.25
N ARG A 12 -5.80 8.80 -6.03
CA ARG A 12 -4.64 8.02 -5.63
C ARG A 12 -5.07 6.88 -4.75
N ILE A 13 -4.67 5.68 -5.14
CA ILE A 13 -4.84 4.46 -4.36
C ILE A 13 -3.48 3.94 -3.93
N VAL A 14 -3.45 3.18 -2.85
CA VAL A 14 -2.28 2.42 -2.43
C VAL A 14 -2.63 0.96 -2.31
N GLY A 15 -1.82 0.09 -2.93
CA GLY A 15 -1.90 -1.35 -2.76
C GLY A 15 -0.64 -1.87 -2.09
N PHE A 16 -0.77 -2.73 -1.08
CA PHE A 16 0.35 -3.34 -0.37
C PHE A 16 0.52 -4.81 -0.74
N ASP A 17 1.76 -5.23 -0.95
CA ASP A 17 2.14 -6.63 -1.19
C ASP A 17 3.50 -6.93 -0.53
N ASN A 18 3.75 -8.18 -0.15
CA ASN A 18 5.00 -8.67 0.45
C ASN A 18 5.84 -9.54 -0.51
N GLY A 19 5.42 -9.64 -1.78
CA GLY A 19 6.09 -10.45 -2.80
C GLY A 19 5.97 -11.95 -2.59
N GLY A 20 5.06 -12.42 -1.71
CA GLY A 20 4.78 -13.83 -1.49
C GLY A 20 5.87 -14.62 -0.75
N THR A 21 6.80 -13.95 -0.08
CA THR A 21 7.94 -14.64 0.58
C THR A 21 7.51 -15.29 1.90
N LYS A 22 7.22 -16.60 1.88
CA LYS A 22 6.76 -17.36 3.07
C LYS A 22 7.86 -17.96 3.96
N ARG A 23 9.12 -17.96 3.51
CA ARG A 23 10.22 -18.68 4.20
C ARG A 23 11.08 -17.80 5.12
N VAL A 24 10.70 -16.55 5.34
CA VAL A 24 11.47 -15.60 6.15
C VAL A 24 10.64 -15.14 7.34
N LYS A 25 11.30 -14.90 8.48
CA LYS A 25 10.64 -14.40 9.69
C LYS A 25 10.17 -12.95 9.51
N LYS A 26 10.96 -12.14 8.81
CA LYS A 26 10.69 -10.74 8.49
C LYS A 26 10.53 -10.55 6.99
N VAL A 27 9.46 -9.87 6.59
CA VAL A 27 9.18 -9.52 5.20
C VAL A 27 9.08 -8.02 5.02
N ASN A 28 9.48 -7.55 3.85
CA ASN A 28 9.17 -6.19 3.43
C ASN A 28 7.75 -6.15 2.91
N LEU A 29 6.93 -5.28 3.49
CA LEU A 29 5.63 -4.93 2.93
C LEU A 29 5.80 -3.63 2.14
N VAL A 30 5.49 -3.69 0.85
CA VAL A 30 5.66 -2.58 -0.08
C VAL A 30 4.29 -2.09 -0.54
N GLY A 31 3.99 -0.84 -0.25
CA GLY A 31 2.83 -0.09 -0.72
C GLY A 31 3.16 0.70 -1.97
N ALA A 32 2.45 0.48 -3.06
CA ALA A 32 2.60 1.25 -4.30
C ALA A 32 1.45 2.24 -4.47
N VAL A 33 1.77 3.53 -4.58
CA VAL A 33 0.80 4.61 -4.76
C VAL A 33 0.60 4.89 -6.24
N PHE A 34 -0.61 4.67 -6.73
CA PHE A 34 -0.98 4.92 -8.12
C PHE A 34 -2.01 6.03 -8.25
N ARG A 35 -1.79 6.96 -9.18
CA ARG A 35 -2.80 7.94 -9.61
C ARG A 35 -3.53 7.47 -10.87
N GLY A 36 -4.87 7.48 -10.81
CA GLY A 36 -5.73 7.08 -11.92
C GLY A 36 -5.53 5.63 -12.38
N GLY A 37 -4.93 4.78 -11.52
CA GLY A 37 -4.60 3.38 -11.83
C GLY A 37 -3.45 3.18 -12.84
N LEU A 38 -2.80 4.25 -13.31
CA LEU A 38 -1.80 4.18 -14.40
C LEU A 38 -0.44 4.74 -13.98
N TRP A 39 -0.42 5.79 -13.17
CA TRP A 39 0.80 6.51 -12.84
C TRP A 39 1.32 6.11 -11.47
N LEU A 40 2.47 5.44 -11.41
CA LEU A 40 3.18 5.20 -10.16
C LEU A 40 3.74 6.54 -9.64
N GLU A 41 3.27 7.00 -8.50
CA GLU A 41 3.69 8.28 -7.90
C GLU A 41 4.57 8.12 -6.67
N GLY A 42 4.58 6.94 -6.06
CA GLY A 42 5.38 6.72 -4.85
C GLY A 42 5.34 5.29 -4.34
N LEU A 43 6.30 5.00 -3.47
CA LEU A 43 6.41 3.75 -2.75
C LEU A 43 6.45 4.03 -1.25
N ILE A 44 5.81 3.15 -0.48
CA ILE A 44 5.83 3.12 0.98
C ILE A 44 6.39 1.76 1.38
N LYS A 45 7.38 1.72 2.27
CA LYS A 45 8.00 0.47 2.72
C LYS A 45 7.91 0.37 4.23
N THR A 46 7.50 -0.80 4.73
CA THR A 46 7.63 -1.17 6.14
C THR A 46 8.12 -2.62 6.26
N GLU A 47 8.82 -2.93 7.33
CA GLU A 47 9.20 -4.31 7.67
C GLU A 47 8.21 -4.87 8.68
N VAL A 48 7.78 -6.11 8.49
CA VAL A 48 6.81 -6.80 9.35
C VAL A 48 7.23 -8.26 9.55
N GLU A 49 6.76 -8.89 10.63
CA GLU A 49 6.93 -10.33 10.79
C GLU A 49 5.83 -11.10 10.06
N THR A 50 6.17 -12.23 9.42
CA THR A 50 5.27 -12.97 8.52
C THR A 50 4.02 -13.53 9.20
N GLN A 51 4.05 -13.69 10.53
CA GLN A 51 2.97 -14.29 11.32
C GLN A 51 2.12 -13.27 12.09
N ASP A 52 2.48 -11.99 12.03
CA ASP A 52 1.84 -10.94 12.82
C ASP A 52 0.69 -10.27 12.07
N ASP A 53 -0.25 -9.70 12.83
CA ASP A 53 -1.17 -8.71 12.30
C ASP A 53 -0.38 -7.45 11.93
N VAL A 54 -0.42 -7.11 10.65
CA VAL A 54 0.34 -6.00 10.06
C VAL A 54 -0.44 -4.68 10.02
N THR A 55 -1.68 -4.66 10.51
CA THR A 55 -2.60 -3.51 10.39
C THR A 55 -1.99 -2.23 10.96
N GLU A 56 -1.52 -2.24 12.21
CA GLU A 56 -0.94 -1.05 12.85
C GLU A 56 0.33 -0.57 12.13
N ARG A 57 1.16 -1.50 11.65
CA ARG A 57 2.36 -1.17 10.88
C ARG A 57 2.04 -0.48 9.56
N ILE A 58 0.98 -0.92 8.87
CA ILE A 58 0.49 -0.25 7.66
C ILE A 58 -0.03 1.15 8.01
N VAL A 59 -0.82 1.28 9.08
CA VAL A 59 -1.37 2.57 9.51
C VAL A 59 -0.25 3.56 9.85
N GLU A 60 0.77 3.14 10.59
CA GLU A 60 1.94 3.96 10.91
C GLU A 60 2.70 4.39 9.65
N ALA A 61 3.01 3.44 8.77
CA ALA A 61 3.72 3.71 7.51
C ALA A 61 2.94 4.69 6.61
N LEU A 62 1.61 4.58 6.61
CA LEU A 62 0.73 5.52 5.93
C LEU A 62 0.73 6.90 6.61
N ARG A 63 0.63 6.98 7.94
CA ARG A 63 0.59 8.25 8.69
C ARG A 63 1.82 9.12 8.47
N ILE A 64 3.00 8.51 8.39
CA ILE A 64 4.27 9.24 8.16
C ILE A 64 4.54 9.52 6.68
N SER A 65 3.79 8.90 5.79
CA SER A 65 3.93 9.06 4.35
C SER A 65 3.37 10.41 3.89
N ARG A 66 4.08 11.06 2.97
CA ARG A 66 3.62 12.26 2.25
C ARG A 66 2.36 12.04 1.40
N HIS A 67 1.89 10.78 1.29
CA HIS A 67 0.76 10.41 0.45
C HIS A 67 -0.59 10.37 1.17
N ILE A 68 -0.61 10.33 2.50
CA ILE A 68 -1.83 10.04 3.28
C ILE A 68 -3.00 11.00 3.01
N LYS A 69 -2.70 12.30 2.83
CA LYS A 69 -3.74 13.33 2.65
C LYS A 69 -4.45 13.22 1.29
N GLN A 70 -3.80 12.61 0.30
CA GLN A 70 -4.30 12.51 -1.07
C GLN A 70 -4.80 11.11 -1.47
N LEU A 71 -4.63 10.09 -0.63
CA LEU A 71 -5.20 8.76 -0.84
C LEU A 71 -6.73 8.79 -0.69
N ARG A 72 -7.44 7.92 -1.42
CA ARG A 72 -8.90 7.75 -1.38
C ARG A 72 -9.28 6.28 -1.44
#